data_AF-A0A662W8J0-F1
#
_entry.id   AF-A0A662W8J0-F1
#
_cell.length_a   1.000
_cell.length_b   1.000
_cell.length_c   1.000
_cell.angle_alpha   90.00
_cell.angle_beta   90.00
_cell.angle_gamma   90.00
#
_symmetry.space_group_name_H-M   'P 1'
#
loop_
_entity.id
_entity.type
_entity.pdbx_description
1 polymer ?
#
loop_
_entity_poly.entity_id
_entity_poly.type
_entity_poly.pdbx_seq_one_letter_code
_entity_poly.pdbx_strand_id
1 'polypeptide(L)'
;MRYLLSADYERVVSAIERFLQWKKIPHKVKRYEKPRMTKIKLGFTKSIVVASFRGKTFVKLPSNELVDVIAEFTTTASFGRPKDEVDLEIESELAKFKAEGAKKTLALICGLTLVATPVFVSRGQLAYPLILLAFAFVPIKQNFEGMEFYTFPVFYPYYVLKARRLKRRLKRRLESMQDI
;
A
#
# COMPACT_ATOMS: atom_id res chain seq x y z
N MET A 1 -3.66 -15.08 -4.50
CA MET A 1 -2.24 -15.15 -4.08
C MET A 1 -1.44 -13.98 -4.63
N ARG A 2 -0.29 -13.66 -4.02
CA ARG A 2 0.59 -12.55 -4.44
C ARG A 2 2.02 -13.05 -4.44
N TYR A 3 2.79 -12.64 -5.44
CA TYR A 3 4.17 -13.04 -5.67
C TYR A 3 4.98 -11.81 -6.03
N LEU A 4 6.23 -11.77 -5.58
CA LEU A 4 7.23 -10.83 -6.06
C LEU A 4 8.31 -11.64 -6.78
N LEU A 5 8.59 -11.29 -8.02
CA LEU A 5 9.48 -12.03 -8.90
C LEU A 5 10.69 -11.16 -9.24
N SER A 6 11.87 -11.78 -9.22
CA SER A 6 13.16 -11.26 -9.71
C SER A 6 13.28 -11.42 -11.23
N ALA A 7 12.17 -11.22 -11.95
CA ALA A 7 12.09 -11.40 -13.40
C ALA A 7 11.54 -10.14 -14.06
N ASP A 8 11.95 -9.89 -15.31
CA ASP A 8 11.49 -8.77 -16.09
C ASP A 8 9.97 -8.79 -16.27
N TYR A 9 9.36 -7.62 -16.07
CA TYR A 9 7.91 -7.43 -16.17
C TYR A 9 7.33 -7.96 -17.49
N GLU A 10 7.97 -7.68 -18.62
CA GLU A 10 7.48 -8.10 -19.93
C GLU A 10 7.55 -9.62 -20.12
N ARG A 11 8.57 -10.27 -19.57
CA ARG A 11 8.72 -11.72 -19.62
C ARG A 11 7.61 -12.40 -18.82
N VAL A 12 7.32 -11.89 -17.63
CA VAL A 12 6.26 -12.42 -16.77
C VAL A 12 4.87 -12.22 -17.39
N VAL A 13 4.58 -11.03 -17.95
CA VAL A 13 3.30 -10.77 -18.64
C VAL A 13 3.13 -11.73 -19.83
N SER A 14 4.16 -11.88 -20.66
CA SER A 14 4.13 -12.72 -21.85
C SER A 14 3.91 -14.20 -21.51
N ALA A 15 4.55 -14.70 -20.45
CA ALA A 15 4.38 -16.08 -20.02
C ALA A 15 2.97 -16.36 -19.49
N ILE A 16 2.40 -15.43 -18.72
CA ILE A 16 1.02 -15.54 -18.24
C ILE A 16 0.04 -15.50 -19.43
N GLU A 17 0.23 -14.59 -20.40
CA GLU A 17 -0.61 -14.53 -21.60
C GLU A 17 -0.51 -15.83 -22.42
N ARG A 18 0.69 -16.37 -22.64
CA ARG A 18 0.90 -17.66 -23.33
C ARG A 18 0.21 -18.83 -22.62
N PHE A 19 0.32 -18.92 -21.30
CA PHE A 19 -0.35 -19.97 -20.54
C PHE A 19 -1.87 -19.88 -20.66
N LEU A 20 -2.44 -18.67 -20.56
CA LEU A 20 -3.89 -18.47 -20.69
C LEU A 20 -4.39 -18.82 -22.10
N GLN A 21 -3.61 -18.51 -23.14
CA GLN A 21 -3.90 -18.92 -24.51
C GLN A 21 -3.84 -20.44 -24.67
N TRP A 22 -2.80 -21.09 -24.14
CA TRP A 22 -2.65 -22.55 -24.19
C TRP A 22 -3.80 -23.29 -23.49
N LYS A 23 -4.20 -22.81 -22.30
CA LYS A 23 -5.37 -23.33 -21.57
C LYS A 23 -6.73 -22.90 -22.16
N LYS A 24 -6.74 -22.12 -23.25
CA LYS A 24 -7.95 -21.58 -23.89
C LYS A 24 -8.86 -20.82 -22.92
N ILE A 25 -8.28 -20.13 -21.93
CA ILE A 25 -9.02 -19.36 -20.94
C ILE A 25 -9.36 -17.99 -21.53
N PRO A 26 -10.66 -17.62 -21.65
CA PRO A 26 -11.05 -16.31 -22.17
C PRO A 26 -10.58 -15.21 -21.22
N HIS A 27 -9.88 -14.21 -21.75
CA HIS A 27 -9.34 -13.12 -20.94
C HIS A 27 -9.33 -11.78 -21.68
N LYS A 28 -9.33 -10.68 -20.92
CA LYS A 28 -9.16 -9.31 -21.44
C LYS A 28 -7.98 -8.65 -20.75
N VAL A 29 -7.08 -8.05 -21.53
CA VAL A 29 -5.88 -7.38 -21.03
C VAL A 29 -6.11 -5.87 -20.96
N LYS A 30 -5.78 -5.25 -19.83
CA LYS A 30 -5.71 -3.79 -19.67
C LYS A 30 -4.31 -3.41 -19.21
N ARG A 31 -3.62 -2.59 -19.99
CA ARG A 31 -2.28 -2.08 -19.65
C ARG A 31 -2.39 -0.65 -19.13
N TYR A 32 -1.58 -0.35 -18.14
CA TYR A 32 -1.46 0.95 -17.49
C TYR A 32 0.03 1.31 -17.49
N GLU A 33 0.33 2.55 -17.88
CA GLU A 33 1.72 3.00 -18.00
C GLU A 33 2.25 3.58 -16.68
N LYS A 34 1.39 4.21 -15.87
CA LYS A 34 1.76 4.81 -14.57
C LYS A 34 0.73 4.48 -13.48
N PRO A 35 1.03 3.55 -12.55
CA PRO A 35 2.22 2.68 -12.50
C PRO A 35 2.21 1.65 -13.66
N ARG A 36 3.40 1.18 -14.07
CA ARG A 36 3.56 0.18 -15.13
C ARG A 36 2.95 -1.15 -14.69
N MET A 37 1.75 -1.44 -15.19
CA MET A 37 0.90 -2.54 -14.70
C MET A 37 0.06 -3.13 -15.83
N THR A 38 -0.08 -4.45 -15.85
CA THR A 38 -1.02 -5.17 -16.71
C THR A 38 -2.04 -5.90 -15.84
N LYS A 39 -3.32 -5.64 -16.10
CA LYS A 39 -4.43 -6.34 -15.48
C LYS A 39 -5.08 -7.26 -16.50
N ILE A 40 -5.00 -8.56 -16.26
CA ILE A 40 -5.62 -9.59 -17.09
C ILE A 40 -6.91 -10.04 -16.38
N LYS A 41 -8.07 -9.74 -16.97
CA LYS A 41 -9.37 -10.15 -16.45
C LYS A 41 -9.72 -11.54 -16.99
N LEU A 42 -10.01 -12.49 -16.11
CA LEU A 42 -10.43 -13.87 -16.45
C LEU A 42 -11.95 -14.05 -16.36
N GLY A 43 -12.71 -12.96 -16.51
CA GLY A 43 -14.16 -12.88 -16.26
C GLY A 43 -14.53 -11.59 -15.51
N PHE A 44 -15.71 -11.58 -14.87
CA PHE A 44 -16.22 -10.41 -14.14
C PHE A 44 -15.55 -10.19 -12.79
N THR A 45 -15.24 -11.27 -12.05
CA THR A 45 -14.77 -11.21 -10.66
C THR A 45 -13.28 -11.52 -10.51
N LYS A 46 -12.72 -12.34 -11.39
CA LYS A 46 -11.32 -12.80 -11.29
C LYS A 46 -10.41 -11.95 -12.19
N SER A 47 -9.28 -11.51 -11.63
CA SER A 47 -8.23 -10.84 -12.39
C SER A 47 -6.84 -11.19 -11.87
N ILE A 48 -5.91 -11.36 -12.80
CA ILE A 48 -4.48 -11.37 -12.56
C ILE A 48 -3.97 -9.94 -12.70
N VAL A 49 -3.11 -9.51 -11.79
CA VAL A 49 -2.45 -8.19 -11.85
C VAL A 49 -0.96 -8.41 -11.86
N VAL A 50 -0.28 -7.90 -12.87
CA VAL A 50 1.19 -7.88 -12.97
C VAL A 50 1.63 -6.43 -12.91
N ALA A 51 2.56 -6.06 -12.05
CA ALA A 51 3.06 -4.70 -11.92
C ALA A 51 4.58 -4.69 -11.80
N SER A 52 5.24 -3.73 -12.44
CA SER A 52 6.67 -3.50 -12.25
C SER A 52 6.90 -2.58 -11.05
N PHE A 53 7.78 -2.97 -10.15
CA PHE A 53 8.13 -2.20 -8.96
C PHE A 53 9.63 -2.36 -8.65
N ARG A 54 10.40 -1.26 -8.69
CA ARG A 54 11.84 -1.22 -8.32
C ARG A 54 12.70 -2.35 -8.92
N GLY A 55 12.53 -2.60 -10.22
CA GLY A 55 13.26 -3.67 -10.93
C GLY A 55 12.77 -5.10 -10.64
N LYS A 56 11.71 -5.26 -9.83
CA LYS A 56 11.04 -6.54 -9.56
C LYS A 56 9.62 -6.53 -10.15
N THR A 57 9.04 -7.71 -10.32
CA THR A 57 7.69 -7.88 -10.89
C THR A 57 6.75 -8.47 -9.86
N PHE A 58 5.74 -7.68 -9.48
CA PHE A 58 4.67 -8.10 -8.59
C PHE A 58 3.55 -8.77 -9.37
N VAL A 59 3.10 -9.95 -8.93
CA VAL A 59 2.00 -10.70 -9.55
C VAL A 59 0.94 -11.04 -8.50
N LYS A 60 -0.30 -10.62 -8.71
CA LYS A 60 -1.47 -11.04 -7.94
C LYS A 60 -2.31 -12.00 -8.77
N LEU A 61 -2.47 -13.22 -8.29
CA LEU A 61 -3.27 -14.28 -8.91
C LEU A 61 -4.59 -14.54 -8.17
N PRO A 62 -5.67 -14.92 -8.87
CA PRO A 62 -6.92 -15.34 -8.25
C PRO A 62 -6.94 -16.81 -7.79
N SER A 63 -6.19 -17.73 -8.42
CA SER A 63 -6.14 -19.17 -8.10
C SER A 63 -4.70 -19.73 -8.12
N ASN A 64 -4.52 -20.95 -7.61
CA ASN A 64 -3.23 -21.66 -7.55
C ASN A 64 -2.81 -22.29 -8.89
N GLU A 65 -3.68 -22.31 -9.88
CA GLU A 65 -3.46 -23.00 -11.16
C GLU A 65 -2.35 -22.36 -12.01
N LEU A 66 -1.94 -21.13 -11.65
CA LEU A 66 -0.88 -20.37 -12.31
C LEU A 66 0.44 -20.38 -11.51
N VAL A 67 0.51 -21.20 -10.46
CA VAL A 67 1.73 -21.33 -9.63
C VAL A 67 2.88 -21.91 -10.44
N ASP A 68 2.63 -22.87 -11.31
CA ASP A 68 3.68 -23.55 -12.10
C ASP A 68 4.38 -22.59 -13.08
N VAL A 69 3.62 -21.69 -13.70
CA VAL A 69 4.17 -20.62 -14.58
C VAL A 69 4.98 -19.62 -13.78
N ILE A 70 4.58 -19.32 -12.56
CA ILE A 70 5.33 -18.42 -11.68
C ILE A 70 6.59 -19.09 -11.14
N ALA A 71 6.54 -20.41 -10.91
CA ALA A 71 7.67 -21.22 -10.50
C ALA A 71 8.77 -21.23 -11.58
N GLU A 72 8.42 -21.11 -12.86
CA GLU A 72 9.41 -20.97 -13.95
C GLU A 72 10.33 -19.74 -13.79
N PHE A 73 9.86 -18.70 -13.09
CA PHE A 73 10.62 -17.47 -12.83
C PHE A 73 11.38 -17.49 -11.49
N THR A 74 11.48 -18.65 -10.81
CA THR A 74 12.10 -18.76 -9.49
C THR A 74 13.64 -18.74 -9.54
N THR A 75 14.21 -17.56 -9.31
CA THR A 75 15.16 -17.43 -8.20
C THR A 75 14.51 -16.51 -7.19
N THR A 76 13.94 -17.08 -6.12
CA THR A 76 13.16 -16.42 -5.04
C THR A 76 11.71 -16.03 -5.37
N ALA A 77 10.83 -16.99 -5.71
CA ALA A 77 9.39 -16.75 -5.54
C ALA A 77 9.05 -16.89 -4.05
N SER A 78 8.94 -15.76 -3.33
CA SER A 78 8.41 -15.78 -1.96
C SER A 78 6.90 -16.00 -1.99
N PHE A 79 6.49 -17.23 -1.64
CA PHE A 79 5.09 -17.60 -1.44
C PHE A 79 4.49 -16.77 -0.30
N GLY A 80 3.27 -16.28 -0.49
CA GLY A 80 2.56 -15.43 0.47
C GLY A 80 2.53 -15.97 1.91
N ARG A 81 3.39 -15.42 2.75
CA ARG A 81 3.19 -15.15 4.19
C ARG A 81 3.69 -13.72 4.45
N PRO A 82 3.15 -12.97 5.42
CA PRO A 82 3.67 -11.66 5.79
C PRO A 82 5.03 -11.85 6.49
N LYS A 83 6.09 -12.10 5.71
CA LYS A 83 7.40 -12.46 6.25
C LYS A 83 8.60 -11.93 5.47
N ASP A 84 8.48 -11.19 4.39
CA ASP A 84 9.67 -10.57 3.78
C ASP A 84 10.03 -9.30 4.57
N GLU A 85 11.29 -9.19 5.00
CA GLU A 85 11.80 -8.06 5.81
C GLU A 85 11.55 -6.73 5.11
N VAL A 86 11.76 -6.72 3.79
CA VAL A 86 11.52 -5.59 2.91
C VAL A 86 10.04 -5.15 2.92
N ASP A 87 9.09 -6.09 2.95
CA ASP A 87 7.66 -5.76 3.03
C ASP A 87 7.30 -5.17 4.41
N LEU A 88 7.89 -5.72 5.47
CA LEU A 88 7.70 -5.22 6.84
C LEU A 88 8.34 -3.83 7.03
N GLU A 89 9.49 -3.60 6.40
CA GLU A 89 10.17 -2.30 6.34
C GLU A 89 9.32 -1.28 5.61
N ILE A 90 8.85 -1.59 4.40
CA ILE A 90 7.98 -0.72 3.60
C ILE A 90 6.67 -0.43 4.35
N GLU A 91 6.02 -1.44 4.96
CA GLU A 91 4.83 -1.22 5.77
C GLU A 91 5.13 -0.34 6.99
N SER A 92 6.30 -0.49 7.60
CA SER A 92 6.72 0.34 8.73
C SER A 92 6.97 1.79 8.31
N GLU A 93 7.58 2.01 7.15
CA GLU A 93 7.86 3.33 6.59
C GLU A 93 6.58 4.04 6.17
N LEU A 94 5.68 3.34 5.47
CA LEU A 94 4.36 3.86 5.15
C LEU A 94 3.56 4.20 6.41
N ALA A 95 3.62 3.36 7.46
CA ALA A 95 2.94 3.65 8.72
C ALA A 95 3.53 4.89 9.42
N LYS A 96 4.86 5.07 9.39
CA LYS A 96 5.53 6.27 9.91
C LYS A 96 5.14 7.51 9.12
N PHE A 97 5.15 7.44 7.79
CA PHE A 97 4.81 8.57 6.93
C PHE A 97 3.35 9.00 7.09
N LYS A 98 2.43 8.03 7.18
CA LYS A 98 1.02 8.28 7.53
C LYS A 98 0.88 8.93 8.90
N ALA A 99 1.61 8.44 9.90
CA ALA A 99 1.59 9.04 11.22
C ALA A 99 2.12 10.48 11.21
N GLU A 100 3.23 10.73 10.52
CA GLU A 100 3.84 12.07 10.44
C GLU A 100 2.95 13.06 9.70
N GLY A 101 2.38 12.65 8.56
CA GLY A 101 1.46 13.48 7.81
C GLY A 101 0.17 13.76 8.59
N ALA A 102 -0.41 12.76 9.24
CA ALA A 102 -1.57 12.96 10.12
C ALA A 102 -1.24 13.89 11.29
N LYS A 103 -0.05 13.77 11.90
CA LYS A 103 0.43 14.64 12.98
C LYS A 103 0.51 16.10 12.53
N LYS A 104 1.18 16.36 11.41
CA LYS A 104 1.38 17.72 10.88
C LYS A 104 0.03 18.39 10.62
N THR A 105 -0.91 17.67 10.02
CA THR A 105 -2.22 18.26 9.73
C THR A 105 -3.09 18.41 10.96
N LEU A 106 -3.08 17.46 11.90
CA LEU A 106 -3.75 17.64 13.19
C LEU A 106 -3.20 18.87 13.92
N ALA A 107 -1.88 19.04 13.95
CA ALA A 107 -1.26 20.21 14.58
C ALA A 107 -1.70 21.52 13.92
N LEU A 108 -1.78 21.55 12.59
CA LEU A 108 -2.28 22.71 11.84
C LEU A 108 -3.76 22.99 12.12
N ILE A 109 -4.62 21.97 12.13
CA ILE A 109 -6.03 22.11 12.47
C ILE A 109 -6.18 22.63 13.89
N CYS A 110 -5.49 22.02 14.86
CA CYS A 110 -5.51 22.45 16.26
C CYS A 110 -5.01 23.89 16.42
N GLY A 111 -3.92 24.26 15.74
CA GLY A 111 -3.38 25.62 15.75
C GLY A 111 -4.38 26.64 15.19
N LEU A 112 -4.97 26.35 14.03
CA LEU A 112 -6.00 27.20 13.43
C LEU A 112 -7.24 27.32 14.32
N THR A 113 -7.71 26.23 14.92
CA THR A 113 -8.81 26.28 15.88
C THR A 113 -8.47 27.14 17.07
N LEU A 114 -7.29 26.99 17.69
CA LEU A 114 -6.91 27.74 18.88
C LEU A 114 -6.80 29.25 18.60
N VAL A 115 -6.23 29.63 17.45
CA VAL A 115 -6.12 31.04 17.05
C VAL A 115 -7.48 31.64 16.72
N ALA A 116 -8.35 30.88 16.06
CA ALA A 116 -9.63 31.40 15.60
C ALA A 116 -10.74 31.37 16.67
N THR A 117 -10.64 30.48 17.68
CA THR A 117 -11.66 30.29 18.72
C THR A 117 -11.98 31.59 19.48
N PRO A 118 -11.02 32.40 19.97
CA PRO A 118 -11.32 33.67 20.64
C PRO A 118 -12.11 34.66 19.77
N VAL A 119 -11.79 34.71 18.47
CA VAL A 119 -12.46 35.59 17.50
C VAL A 119 -13.89 35.12 17.24
N PHE A 120 -14.11 33.81 17.11
CA PHE A 120 -15.45 33.26 16.89
C PHE A 120 -16.32 33.35 18.15
N VAL A 121 -15.75 33.12 19.33
CA VAL A 121 -16.46 33.23 20.62
C VAL A 121 -16.90 34.68 20.86
N SER A 122 -16.03 35.67 20.62
CA SER A 122 -16.39 37.09 20.78
C SER A 122 -17.50 37.56 19.82
N ARG A 123 -17.70 36.85 18.71
CA ARG A 123 -18.78 37.08 17.73
C ARG A 123 -20.01 36.18 17.94
N GLY A 124 -20.06 35.38 19.00
CA GLY A 124 -21.17 34.44 19.26
C GLY A 124 -21.25 33.25 18.30
N GLN A 125 -20.19 32.97 17.54
CA GLN A 125 -20.13 31.97 16.46
C GLN A 125 -19.54 30.63 16.94
N LEU A 126 -20.12 30.02 17.98
CA LEU A 126 -19.61 28.80 18.63
C LEU A 126 -19.53 27.55 17.73
N ALA A 127 -20.27 27.53 16.62
CA ALA A 127 -20.25 26.42 15.67
C ALA A 127 -18.95 26.36 14.84
N TYR A 128 -18.27 27.49 14.62
CA TYR A 128 -17.12 27.56 13.72
C TYR A 128 -15.88 26.81 14.22
N PRO A 129 -15.52 26.86 15.53
CA PRO A 129 -14.49 25.98 16.08
C PRO A 129 -14.78 24.48 15.87
N LEU A 130 -16.05 24.06 15.96
CA LEU A 130 -16.45 22.67 15.71
C LEU A 130 -16.31 22.29 14.22
N ILE A 131 -16.67 23.19 13.31
CA ILE A 131 -16.46 23.00 11.86
C ILE A 131 -14.97 22.84 11.56
N LEU A 132 -14.12 23.67 12.15
CA LEU A 132 -12.66 23.56 11.98
C LEU A 132 -12.11 22.23 12.50
N LEU A 133 -12.62 21.72 13.63
CA LEU A 133 -12.26 20.38 14.12
C LEU A 133 -12.75 19.26 13.19
N ALA A 134 -13.89 19.44 12.51
CA ALA A 134 -14.42 18.46 11.56
C ALA A 134 -13.48 18.21 10.36
N PHE A 135 -12.61 19.17 10.02
CA PHE A 135 -11.56 18.96 9.01
C PHE A 135 -10.58 17.84 9.38
N ALA A 136 -10.51 17.40 10.63
CA ALA A 136 -9.71 16.23 11.03
C ALA A 136 -10.20 14.92 10.39
N PHE A 137 -11.45 14.88 9.91
CA PHE A 137 -12.03 13.74 9.19
C PHE A 137 -11.81 13.80 7.68
N VAL A 138 -11.30 14.91 7.15
CA VAL A 138 -11.04 15.05 5.72
C VAL A 138 -9.76 14.27 5.36
N PRO A 139 -9.81 13.37 4.36
CA PRO A 139 -8.64 12.63 3.95
C PRO A 139 -7.64 13.53 3.25
N ILE A 140 -6.36 13.30 3.51
CA ILE A 140 -5.26 14.05 2.93
C ILE A 140 -4.53 13.15 1.96
N LYS A 141 -4.38 13.64 0.73
CA LYS A 141 -3.57 12.98 -0.28
C LYS A 141 -2.10 13.15 0.07
N GLN A 142 -1.40 12.03 0.19
CA GLN A 142 0.04 11.98 0.45
C GLN A 142 0.69 11.14 -0.64
N ASN A 143 1.90 11.54 -1.01
CA ASN A 143 2.73 10.82 -1.97
C ASN A 143 4.02 10.40 -1.26
N PHE A 144 4.33 9.11 -1.30
CA PHE A 144 5.60 8.57 -0.85
C PHE A 144 6.16 7.75 -2.00
N GLU A 145 7.31 8.18 -2.54
CA GLU A 145 8.06 7.45 -3.57
C GLU A 145 7.21 7.01 -4.79
N GLY A 146 6.27 7.86 -5.21
CA GLY A 146 5.39 7.59 -6.35
C GLY A 146 4.14 6.77 -6.01
N MET A 147 3.95 6.35 -4.75
CA MET A 147 2.71 5.78 -4.25
C MET A 147 1.82 6.87 -3.67
N GLU A 148 0.65 7.06 -4.28
CA GLU A 148 -0.39 7.93 -3.76
C GLU A 148 -1.26 7.18 -2.76
N PHE A 149 -1.49 7.77 -1.59
CA PHE A 149 -2.42 7.24 -0.60
C PHE A 149 -3.12 8.36 0.16
N TYR A 150 -4.26 8.00 0.73
CA TYR A 150 -5.04 8.87 1.59
C TYR A 150 -4.77 8.54 3.05
N THR A 151 -4.59 9.59 3.84
CA THR A 151 -4.35 9.53 5.28
C THR A 151 -5.38 10.40 5.97
N PHE A 152 -6.05 9.86 6.98
CA PHE A 152 -7.02 10.62 7.76
C PHE A 152 -6.34 11.14 9.04
N PRO A 153 -6.34 12.46 9.28
CA PRO A 153 -5.75 13.05 10.48
C PRO A 153 -6.28 12.42 11.77
N VAL A 154 -7.59 12.20 11.87
CA VAL A 154 -8.26 11.60 13.04
C VAL A 154 -7.69 10.22 13.43
N PHE A 155 -7.13 9.46 12.48
CA PHE A 155 -6.53 8.15 12.74
C PHE A 155 -5.06 8.21 13.15
N TYR A 156 -4.51 9.38 13.45
CA TYR A 156 -3.14 9.52 13.94
C TYR A 156 -2.78 8.56 15.09
N PRO A 157 -3.58 8.40 16.17
CA PRO A 157 -3.26 7.47 17.25
C PRO A 157 -3.13 6.03 16.76
N TYR A 158 -4.00 5.62 15.84
CA TYR A 158 -3.96 4.30 15.23
C TYR A 158 -2.68 4.09 14.39
N TYR A 159 -2.28 5.08 13.59
CA TYR A 159 -1.05 5.00 12.79
C TYR A 159 0.20 4.89 13.66
N VAL A 160 0.25 5.63 14.78
CA VAL A 160 1.35 5.54 15.76
C VAL A 160 1.41 4.14 16.39
N LEU A 161 0.28 3.58 16.81
CA LEU A 161 0.22 2.23 17.37
C LEU A 161 0.63 1.18 16.34
N LYS A 162 0.18 1.32 15.09
CA LYS A 162 0.56 0.42 13.99
C LYS A 162 2.07 0.48 13.72
N ALA A 163 2.65 1.67 13.61
CA ALA A 163 4.09 1.85 13.42
C ALA A 163 4.91 1.24 14.57
N ARG A 164 4.48 1.43 15.82
CA ARG A 164 5.13 0.82 17.01
C ARG A 164 5.06 -0.72 16.97
N ARG A 165 3.90 -1.29 16.62
CA ARG A 165 3.73 -2.74 16.49
C ARG A 165 4.64 -3.32 15.40
N LEU A 166 4.71 -2.67 14.24
CA LEU A 166 5.57 -3.09 13.12
C LEU A 166 7.05 -3.00 13.49
N LYS A 167 7.48 -1.90 14.12
CA LYS A 167 8.86 -1.73 14.62
C LYS A 167 9.26 -2.83 15.61
N ARG A 168 8.39 -3.19 16.55
CA ARG A 168 8.64 -4.29 17.51
C ARG A 168 8.76 -5.65 16.81
N ARG A 169 7.97 -5.89 15.76
CA ARG A 169 8.03 -7.13 14.97
C ARG A 169 9.32 -7.23 14.15
N LEU A 170 9.77 -6.12 13.56
CA LEU A 170 11.08 -6.04 12.88
C LEU A 170 12.23 -6.32 13.85
N LYS A 171 12.26 -5.65 15.01
CA LYS A 171 13.33 -5.82 16.00
C LYS A 171 13.45 -7.28 16.48
N ARG A 172 12.34 -7.92 16.84
CA ARG A 172 12.33 -9.33 17.29
C ARG A 172 12.81 -10.32 16.22
N ARG A 173 12.70 -9.96 14.93
CA ARG A 173 13.18 -10.81 13.85
C ARG A 173 14.67 -10.65 13.58
N LEU A 174 15.16 -9.41 13.61
CA LEU A 174 16.60 -9.14 13.52
C LEU A 174 17.37 -9.85 14.63
N GLU A 175 16.85 -9.82 15.86
CA GLU A 175 17.42 -10.57 17.00
C GLU A 175 17.42 -12.08 16.73
N SER A 176 16.33 -12.67 16.23
CA SER A 176 16.27 -14.11 15.93
C SER A 176 17.17 -14.59 14.78
N MET A 177 17.76 -13.68 14.01
CA MET A 177 18.68 -14.01 12.92
C MET A 177 20.15 -13.85 13.30
N GLN A 178 20.46 -13.15 14.39
CA GLN A 178 21.82 -13.07 14.94
C GLN A 178 22.17 -14.30 15.80
N ASP A 179 21.17 -15.07 16.23
CA ASP A 179 21.32 -16.30 17.01
C ASP A 179 21.48 -17.57 16.13
N ILE A 180 21.63 -17.42 14.80
CA ILE A 180 21.90 -18.50 13.82
C ILE A 180 23.25 -18.25 13.16
#